data_AF-A0A1T1GUJ1-F1
#
_entry.id   AF-A0A1T1GUJ1-F1
#
_cell.length_a   1.000
_cell.length_b   1.000
_cell.length_c   1.000
_cell.angle_alpha   90.00
_cell.angle_beta   90.00
_cell.angle_gamma   90.00
#
_symmetry.space_group_name_H-M   'P 1'
#
loop_
_entity.id
_entity.type
_entity.pdbx_description
1 polymer ?
#
loop_
_entity_poly.entity_id
_entity_poly.type
_entity_poly.pdbx_seq_one_letter_code
_entity_poly.pdbx_strand_id
1 'polypeptide(L)'
;MALKTLNKVDENDRQEVLERFIAAPLEQNFPQEVVALYLDCSPWTLAKMRCESNTLPFKKIGRRVAYKKSDVLAFEESKTVNSTAQYA
;
A
#
# COMPACT_ATOMS: atom_id res chain seq x y z
N MET A 1 -2.19 11.61 -15.71
CA MET A 1 -3.11 10.51 -16.06
C MET A 1 -3.59 9.88 -14.76
N ALA A 2 -4.90 9.93 -14.49
CA ALA A 2 -5.50 9.26 -13.35
C ALA A 2 -5.63 7.77 -13.70
N LEU A 3 -5.19 6.87 -12.81
CA LEU A 3 -5.27 5.43 -13.02
C LEU A 3 -6.76 5.04 -13.03
N LYS A 4 -7.29 4.89 -14.24
CA LYS A 4 -8.62 4.40 -14.53
C LYS A 4 -8.71 2.97 -13.99
N THR A 5 -9.71 2.74 -13.15
CA THR A 5 -10.40 1.46 -12.97
C THR A 5 -9.48 0.24 -12.87
N LEU A 6 -9.18 -0.17 -11.64
CA LEU A 6 -8.44 -1.39 -11.27
C LEU A 6 -9.06 -2.71 -11.80
N ASN A 7 -10.05 -2.68 -12.70
CA ASN A 7 -10.76 -3.84 -13.24
C ASN A 7 -10.44 -4.12 -14.74
N LYS A 8 -9.53 -3.34 -15.35
CA LYS A 8 -9.03 -3.53 -16.74
C LYS A 8 -7.53 -3.27 -16.85
N VAL A 9 -6.77 -3.64 -15.82
CA VAL A 9 -5.31 -3.64 -15.89
C VAL A 9 -4.93 -5.08 -16.17
N ASP A 10 -4.14 -5.34 -17.20
CA ASP A 10 -3.66 -6.69 -17.50
C ASP A 10 -2.93 -7.24 -16.27
N GLU A 11 -3.10 -8.52 -15.96
CA GLU A 11 -2.43 -9.12 -14.80
C GLU A 11 -0.90 -8.96 -14.89
N ASN A 12 -0.34 -8.87 -16.11
CA ASN A 12 1.10 -8.58 -16.30
C ASN A 12 1.48 -7.16 -15.87
N ASP A 13 0.67 -6.14 -16.17
CA ASP A 13 0.96 -4.76 -15.78
C ASP A 13 0.95 -4.62 -14.25
N ARG A 14 0.04 -5.34 -13.56
CA ARG A 14 0.00 -5.39 -12.10
C ARG A 14 1.26 -6.04 -11.55
N GLN A 15 1.64 -7.18 -12.10
CA GLN A 15 2.82 -7.92 -11.71
C GLN A 15 4.09 -7.09 -11.89
N GLU A 16 4.22 -6.37 -13.01
CA GLU A 16 5.37 -5.50 -13.26
C GLU A 16 5.47 -4.36 -12.24
N VAL A 17 4.34 -3.76 -11.86
CA VAL A 17 4.31 -2.71 -10.82
C VAL A 17 4.72 -3.27 -9.46
N LEU A 18 4.30 -4.49 -9.12
CA LEU A 18 4.70 -5.17 -7.88
C LEU A 18 6.19 -5.50 -7.89
N GLU A 19 6.71 -6.04 -8.99
CA GLU A 19 8.13 -6.35 -9.13
C GLU A 19 9.00 -5.10 -9.00
N ARG A 20 8.59 -3.99 -9.61
CA ARG A 20 9.26 -2.68 -9.46
C ARG A 20 9.22 -2.20 -8.02
N PHE A 21 8.11 -2.39 -7.31
CA PHE A 21 8.00 -2.04 -5.90
C PHE A 21 8.95 -2.90 -5.03
N ILE A 22 9.03 -4.21 -5.29
CA ILE A 22 9.90 -5.15 -4.58
C ILE A 22 11.38 -4.86 -4.86
N ALA A 23 11.75 -4.52 -6.10
CA ALA A 23 13.12 -4.22 -6.50
C ALA A 23 13.61 -2.84 -6.01
N ALA A 24 12.71 -1.92 -5.71
CA ALA A 24 13.06 -0.57 -5.32
C ALA A 24 13.69 -0.45 -3.91
N PRO A 25 14.50 0.59 -3.64
CA PRO A 25 15.08 0.83 -2.32
C PRO A 25 14.03 1.13 -1.25
N LEU A 26 14.33 0.75 -0.01
CA LEU A 26 13.45 0.87 1.16
C LEU A 26 13.05 2.32 1.46
N GLU A 27 13.87 3.28 1.07
CA GLU A 27 13.63 4.70 1.34
C GLU A 27 12.76 5.41 0.31
N GLN A 28 12.45 4.73 -0.79
CA GLN A 28 11.63 5.29 -1.84
C GLN A 28 10.19 5.45 -1.38
N ASN A 29 9.58 6.56 -1.80
CA ASN A 29 8.19 6.85 -1.51
C ASN A 29 7.31 6.41 -2.69
N PHE A 30 6.23 5.71 -2.40
CA PHE A 30 5.29 5.17 -3.38
C PHE A 30 3.91 5.80 -3.24
N PRO A 31 3.18 6.00 -4.34
CA PRO A 31 1.82 6.51 -4.28
C PRO A 31 0.88 5.46 -3.66
N GLN A 32 -0.24 5.94 -3.11
CA GLN A 32 -1.25 5.07 -2.49
C GLN A 32 -1.77 3.95 -3.38
N GLU A 33 -1.75 4.13 -4.71
CA GLU A 33 -2.25 3.13 -5.68
C GLU A 33 -1.33 1.90 -5.75
N VAL A 34 -0.01 2.11 -5.69
CA VAL A 34 0.98 1.02 -5.71
C VAL A 34 0.97 0.28 -4.39
N VAL A 35 0.86 1.00 -3.26
CA VAL A 35 0.79 0.37 -1.93
C VAL A 35 -0.53 -0.38 -1.74
N ALA A 36 -1.63 0.15 -2.25
CA ALA A 36 -2.92 -0.54 -2.28
C ALA A 36 -2.83 -1.86 -3.05
N LEU A 37 -2.16 -1.85 -4.21
CA LEU A 37 -1.91 -3.06 -4.99
C LEU A 37 -1.04 -4.08 -4.24
N TYR A 38 0.02 -3.63 -3.56
CA TYR A 38 0.91 -4.50 -2.79
C TYR A 38 0.21 -5.15 -1.59
N LEU A 39 -0.58 -4.39 -0.83
CA LEU A 39 -1.30 -4.88 0.35
C LEU A 39 -2.63 -5.58 0.03
N ASP A 40 -2.92 -5.81 -1.26
CA ASP A 40 -4.20 -6.34 -1.76
C ASP A 40 -5.42 -5.67 -1.10
N CYS A 41 -5.41 -4.33 -1.07
CA CYS A 41 -6.45 -3.54 -0.44
C CYS A 41 -6.90 -2.38 -1.33
N SER A 42 -8.12 -1.90 -1.11
CA SER A 42 -8.62 -0.75 -1.87
C SER A 42 -7.95 0.55 -1.42
N PRO A 43 -7.68 1.51 -2.32
CA PRO A 43 -7.17 2.84 -1.93
C PRO A 43 -8.07 3.57 -0.92
N TRP A 44 -9.38 3.26 -0.94
CA TRP A 44 -10.34 3.75 0.04
C TRP A 44 -10.07 3.22 1.45
N THR A 45 -9.67 1.95 1.59
CA THR A 45 -9.28 1.36 2.87
C THR A 45 -8.07 2.09 3.46
N LEU A 46 -7.06 2.39 2.64
CA LEU A 46 -5.92 3.21 3.06
C LEU A 46 -6.35 4.63 3.43
N ALA A 47 -7.32 5.21 2.72
CA ALA A 47 -7.86 6.53 3.05
C ALA A 47 -8.59 6.54 4.39
N LYS A 48 -9.40 5.51 4.67
CA LYS A 48 -10.08 5.32 5.95
C LYS A 48 -9.07 5.13 7.08
N MET A 49 -8.05 4.29 6.86
CA MET A 49 -6.95 4.10 7.81
C MET A 49 -6.32 5.43 8.19
N ARG A 50 -6.05 6.34 7.25
CA ARG A 50 -5.48 7.67 7.57
C ARG A 50 -6.37 8.54 8.46
N CYS A 51 -7.68 8.33 8.46
CA CYS A 51 -8.59 9.02 9.37
C CYS A 51 -8.58 8.41 10.78
N GLU A 52 -8.12 7.17 10.92
CA GLU A 52 -7.98 6.47 12.20
C GLU A 52 -6.56 6.68 12.76
N SER A 53 -6.45 7.01 14.04
CA SER A 53 -5.20 7.49 14.67
C SER A 53 -4.08 6.44 14.83
N ASN A 54 -4.25 5.20 14.35
CA ASN A 54 -3.31 4.09 14.59
C ASN A 54 -2.87 3.39 13.29
N THR A 55 -2.42 4.17 12.30
CA THR A 55 -2.24 3.66 10.94
C THR A 55 -0.95 4.08 10.27
N LEU A 56 -0.65 3.35 9.19
CA LEU A 56 0.59 3.36 8.43
C LEU A 56 1.09 4.80 8.15
N PRO A 57 2.34 5.15 8.54
CA PRO A 57 2.91 6.48 8.36
C PRO A 57 2.87 6.93 6.91
N PHE A 58 2.44 8.18 6.68
CA PHE A 58 2.29 8.72 5.34
C PHE A 58 2.88 10.12 5.21
N LYS A 59 3.35 10.44 4.00
CA LYS A 59 3.79 11.78 3.60
C LYS A 59 2.77 12.38 2.65
N LYS A 60 2.30 13.58 2.99
CA LYS A 60 1.41 14.36 2.12
C LYS A 60 2.24 15.30 1.24
N ILE A 61 2.27 15.04 -0.06
CA ILE A 61 2.96 15.86 -1.06
C ILE A 61 1.89 16.51 -1.95
N GLY A 62 1.49 17.73 -1.58
CA GLY A 62 0.41 18.45 -2.25
C GLY A 62 -0.93 17.72 -2.16
N ARG A 63 -1.51 17.37 -3.32
CA ARG A 63 -2.77 16.60 -3.42
C ARG A 63 -2.56 15.08 -3.38
N ARG A 64 -1.31 14.59 -3.31
CA ARG A 64 -0.99 13.16 -3.33
C ARG A 64 -0.47 12.70 -1.98
N VAL A 65 -0.79 11.46 -1.64
CA VAL A 65 -0.26 10.76 -0.46
C VAL A 65 0.77 9.74 -0.92
N ALA A 66 1.92 9.74 -0.26
CA ALA A 66 3.02 8.84 -0.51
C ALA A 66 3.40 8.09 0.77
N TYR A 67 3.89 6.87 0.58
CA TYR A 67 4.23 5.92 1.64
C TYR A 67 5.66 5.44 1.46
N LYS A 68 6.44 5.40 2.54
CA LYS A 68 7.81 4.87 2.49
C LYS A 68 7.75 3.35 2.45
N LYS A 69 8.54 2.70 1.60
CA LYS A 69 8.55 1.23 1.51
C LYS A 69 8.87 0.55 2.84
N SER A 70 9.85 1.07 3.61
CA SER A 70 10.13 0.58 4.97
C SER A 70 8.89 0.53 5.86
N ASP A 71 8.07 1.57 5.83
CA ASP A 71 6.89 1.69 6.70
C ASP A 71 5.77 0.75 6.25
N VAL A 72 5.67 0.50 4.94
CA VAL A 72 4.73 -0.48 4.36
C VAL A 72 5.08 -1.90 4.80
N LEU A 73 6.36 -2.27 4.75
CA LEU A 73 6.82 -3.60 5.19
C LEU A 73 6.64 -3.78 6.69
N ALA A 74 7.03 -2.79 7.50
CA ALA A 74 6.83 -2.85 8.95
C ALA A 74 5.35 -2.98 9.35
N PHE A 75 4.45 -2.37 8.57
CA PHE A 75 3.02 -2.52 8.78
C PHE A 75 2.52 -3.92 8.42
N GLU A 76 2.99 -4.50 7.32
CA GLU A 76 2.68 -5.87 6.92
C GLU A 76 3.13 -6.87 8.01
N GLU A 77 4.35 -6.71 8.53
CA GLU A 77 4.86 -7.49 9.65
C GLU A 77 3.98 -7.32 10.90
N SER A 78 3.56 -6.09 11.22
CA SER A 78 2.69 -5.82 12.38
C SER A 78 1.29 -6.45 12.28
N LYS A 79 0.82 -6.71 11.06
CA LYS A 79 -0.48 -7.34 10.77
C LYS A 79 -0.40 -8.84 10.60
N THR A 80 0.81 -9.38 10.40
CA THR A 80 1.05 -10.81 10.31
C THR A 80 0.85 -11.44 11.69
N VAL A 81 -0.31 -12.08 11.89
CA VAL A 81 -0.61 -12.85 13.09
C VAL A 81 -0.47 -14.34 12.82
N ASN A 82 0.11 -15.08 13.77
CA ASN A 82 0.39 -16.50 13.61
C ASN A 82 -0.86 -17.40 13.77
N SER A 83 -1.97 -16.84 14.22
CA SER A 83 -3.22 -17.57 14.40
C SER A 83 -4.43 -16.65 14.27
N THR A 84 -5.43 -17.10 13.50
CA THR A 84 -6.73 -16.42 13.34
C THR A 84 -7.55 -16.40 14.64
N ALA A 85 -7.20 -17.24 15.62
CA ALA A 85 -7.85 -17.30 16.94
C ALA A 85 -7.40 -16.19 17.91
N GLN A 86 -6.41 -15.37 17.56
CA GLN A 86 -5.89 -14.30 18.43
C GLN A 86 -6.65 -12.96 18.30
N TYR A 87 -7.58 -12.85 17.36
CA TYR A 87 -8.56 -11.76 17.29
C TYR A 87 -9.92 -12.28 17.78
N ALA A 88 -10.06 -12.44 19.11
CA ALA A 88 -11.32 -12.70 19.79
C ALA A 88 -11.74 -11.48 20.61
#